data_AF-A0A1C6FI27-F1
#
_entry.id   AF-A0A1C6FI27-F1
#
_cell.length_a   1.000
_cell.length_b   1.000
_cell.length_c   1.000
_cell.angle_alpha   90.00
_cell.angle_beta   90.00
_cell.angle_gamma   90.00
#
_symmetry.space_group_name_H-M   'P 1'
#
loop_
_entity.id
_entity.type
_entity.pdbx_description
1 polymer ?
#
loop_
_entity_poly.entity_id
_entity_poly.type
_entity_poly.pdbx_seq_one_letter_code
_entity_poly.pdbx_strand_id
1 'polypeptide(L)'
;MRLTGTMRIEFTDVNTGEVTAVTEENMVTDAVNHILGLNPMGVFYEVGESIDGVKWQEALLPVCPNMIGGILLFSKVLEERADNIYSLSDNLPVAYASNNVNSTANVARGSMNLTESKKLDNGYKFVWEFTPSQGNGTIAAAALTSAQGGANAYGSLVNDSSTFLQIKSLNIGNLAMAKQLVLFEAVEVDYEQNLLYSITYQDTGVRIRKVRIPIFSVGLNEKMDDSTFTVLDDQVIQTTTFRFLGDYTLYGEFLDGGDGYWYGFSNEGNSTGNATMVWVKISKTDYSMTEGEWTLSNAKLMDVGNRDESSSFPERVLKCCVRNGYLYVPAYNKRGIYKINLANSSDVTLIEFGFTSKWKPLCETGTCEVYMTLVGDLIIGGDFQVTVTDSIIHTQGSFRLNDAATPLFQYKNFLLGWGGSYGSEYRTMYLLTPYLASINNLSSAVVKTVDKTMKITYTLTEETAVT
;
A
#
# COMPACT_ATOMS: atom_id res chain seq x y z
N MET A 1 -19.06 -20.46 -0.64
CA MET A 1 -19.78 -20.53 0.66
C MET A 1 -20.37 -19.17 0.93
N ARG A 2 -21.68 -19.08 1.19
CA ARG A 2 -22.32 -17.79 1.46
C ARG A 2 -22.27 -17.54 2.97
N LEU A 3 -21.75 -16.38 3.36
CA LEU A 3 -21.68 -15.98 4.76
C LEU A 3 -22.78 -14.97 5.05
N THR A 4 -23.38 -15.06 6.22
CA THR A 4 -24.35 -14.11 6.75
C THR A 4 -23.87 -13.62 8.10
N GLY A 5 -24.09 -12.36 8.39
CA GLY A 5 -23.49 -11.67 9.50
C GLY A 5 -24.48 -10.67 10.10
N THR A 6 -24.65 -10.73 11.41
CA THR A 6 -25.42 -9.75 12.17
C THR A 6 -24.49 -9.02 13.12
N MET A 7 -24.43 -7.70 12.99
CA MET A 7 -23.69 -6.82 13.88
C MET A 7 -24.66 -6.11 14.81
N ARG A 8 -24.33 -6.04 16.10
CA ARG A 8 -24.99 -5.18 17.08
C ARG A 8 -23.96 -4.30 17.79
N ILE A 9 -24.14 -2.99 17.70
CA ILE A 9 -23.35 -1.99 18.42
C ILE A 9 -24.17 -1.49 19.61
N GLU A 10 -23.60 -1.58 20.80
CA GLU A 10 -24.19 -1.10 22.05
C GLU A 10 -23.35 0.04 22.62
N PHE A 11 -24.01 1.11 23.04
CA PHE A 11 -23.40 2.19 23.81
C PHE A 11 -23.97 2.22 25.21
N THR A 12 -23.11 2.22 26.22
CA THR A 12 -23.51 2.35 27.63
C THR A 12 -22.99 3.66 28.18
N ASP A 13 -23.89 4.54 28.64
CA ASP A 13 -23.52 5.77 29.33
C ASP A 13 -22.87 5.44 30.69
N VAL A 14 -21.68 5.99 30.95
CA VAL A 14 -20.90 5.68 32.15
C VAL A 14 -21.45 6.32 33.43
N ASN A 15 -22.28 7.36 33.29
CA ASN A 15 -22.86 8.10 34.40
C ASN A 15 -24.26 7.58 34.76
N THR A 16 -25.07 7.24 33.75
CA THR A 16 -26.47 6.82 33.95
C THR A 16 -26.66 5.31 33.87
N GLY A 17 -25.75 4.59 33.19
CA GLY A 17 -25.89 3.16 32.89
C GLY A 17 -26.89 2.87 31.75
N GLU A 18 -27.42 3.89 31.09
CA GLU A 18 -28.36 3.74 29.98
C GLU A 18 -27.68 3.06 28.78
N VAL A 19 -28.37 2.09 28.17
CA VAL A 19 -27.86 1.34 27.00
C VAL A 19 -28.71 1.67 25.77
N THR A 20 -28.03 2.10 24.71
CA THR A 20 -28.64 2.25 23.37
C THR A 20 -27.97 1.26 22.42
N ALA A 21 -28.69 0.80 21.39
CA ALA A 21 -28.14 -0.16 20.44
C ALA A 21 -28.69 -0.01 19.02
N VAL A 22 -27.86 -0.38 18.05
CA VAL A 22 -28.21 -0.52 16.64
C VAL A 22 -27.80 -1.90 16.16
N THR A 23 -28.60 -2.51 15.30
CA THR A 23 -28.36 -3.83 14.73
C THR A 23 -28.48 -3.73 13.22
N GLU A 24 -27.50 -4.27 12.50
CA GLU A 24 -27.47 -4.30 11.04
C GLU A 24 -26.94 -5.64 10.54
N GLU A 25 -27.19 -5.92 9.27
CA GLU A 25 -26.71 -7.11 8.57
C GLU A 25 -25.62 -6.76 7.56
N ASN A 26 -24.85 -7.78 7.17
CA ASN A 26 -23.69 -7.58 6.34
C ASN A 26 -23.92 -7.88 4.86
N MET A 27 -23.10 -7.24 4.05
CA MET A 27 -22.71 -7.72 2.73
C MET A 27 -21.32 -8.36 2.82
N VAL A 28 -21.14 -9.54 2.24
CA VAL A 28 -19.81 -10.18 2.12
C VAL A 28 -19.14 -9.70 0.84
N THR A 29 -17.84 -9.43 0.90
CA THR A 29 -17.05 -9.06 -0.27
C THR A 29 -16.23 -10.24 -0.80
N ASP A 30 -15.57 -10.04 -1.93
CA ASP A 30 -14.67 -11.02 -2.53
C ASP A 30 -13.28 -11.06 -1.89
N ALA A 31 -12.98 -10.27 -0.85
CA ALA A 31 -11.63 -10.13 -0.30
C ALA A 31 -11.00 -11.47 0.12
N VAL A 32 -11.73 -12.29 0.87
CA VAL A 32 -11.23 -13.61 1.33
C VAL A 32 -11.11 -14.59 0.16
N ASN A 33 -12.06 -14.56 -0.79
CA ASN A 33 -12.01 -15.41 -1.98
C ASN A 33 -10.83 -15.05 -2.88
N HIS A 34 -10.51 -13.76 -3.01
CA HIS A 34 -9.33 -13.30 -3.74
C HIS A 34 -8.03 -13.80 -3.10
N ILE A 35 -7.91 -13.70 -1.78
CA ILE A 35 -6.70 -14.16 -1.07
C ILE A 35 -6.49 -15.68 -1.22
N LEU A 36 -7.56 -16.49 -1.20
CA LEU A 36 -7.42 -17.95 -1.31
C LEU A 36 -7.43 -18.46 -2.76
N GLY A 37 -8.11 -17.74 -3.66
CA GLY A 37 -8.37 -18.20 -5.02
C GLY A 37 -7.41 -17.66 -6.07
N LEU A 38 -6.72 -16.55 -5.80
CA LEU A 38 -5.77 -15.95 -6.73
C LEU A 38 -4.35 -16.26 -6.29
N ASN A 39 -3.53 -16.70 -7.24
CA ASN A 39 -2.15 -17.09 -6.98
C ASN A 39 -1.20 -16.37 -7.96
N PRO A 40 -1.12 -15.02 -7.90
CA PRO A 40 -0.24 -14.27 -8.78
C PRO A 40 1.20 -14.72 -8.58
N MET A 41 1.88 -15.01 -9.68
CA MET A 41 3.28 -15.45 -9.74
C MET A 41 3.57 -16.72 -8.91
N GLY A 42 2.55 -17.55 -8.66
CA GLY A 42 2.70 -18.78 -7.88
C GLY A 42 3.08 -18.53 -6.42
N VAL A 43 2.67 -17.40 -5.83
CA VAL A 43 2.97 -17.00 -4.45
C VAL A 43 2.74 -18.10 -3.40
N PHE A 44 1.75 -18.99 -3.58
CA PHE A 44 1.45 -20.08 -2.62
C PHE A 44 2.24 -21.36 -2.88
N TYR A 45 3.00 -21.43 -3.96
CA TYR A 45 3.84 -22.56 -4.27
C TYR A 45 5.27 -22.35 -3.77
N GLU A 46 5.98 -23.45 -3.55
CA GLU A 46 7.43 -23.42 -3.38
C GLU A 46 8.08 -23.23 -4.76
N VAL A 47 8.01 -21.99 -5.24
CA VAL A 47 8.73 -21.51 -6.41
C VAL A 47 10.07 -20.99 -5.92
N GLY A 48 11.18 -21.65 -6.29
CA GLY A 48 12.55 -21.23 -5.93
C GLY A 48 12.89 -21.26 -4.44
N GLU A 49 13.98 -20.60 -4.07
CA GLU A 49 14.42 -20.46 -2.68
C GLU A 49 13.64 -19.33 -2.00
N SER A 50 12.67 -19.70 -1.17
CA SER A 50 11.93 -18.77 -0.33
C SER A 50 12.69 -18.56 0.97
N ILE A 51 13.05 -17.32 1.27
CA ILE A 51 13.80 -17.00 2.50
C ILE A 51 12.90 -16.57 3.65
N ASP A 52 11.82 -15.85 3.32
CA ASP A 52 10.85 -15.33 4.27
C ASP A 52 9.42 -15.51 3.75
N GLY A 53 8.48 -15.62 4.67
CA GLY A 53 7.06 -15.74 4.40
C GLY A 53 6.31 -16.14 5.66
N VAL A 54 4.99 -16.07 5.62
CA VAL A 54 4.17 -16.51 6.76
C VAL A 54 3.83 -17.98 6.65
N LYS A 55 3.81 -18.65 7.80
CA LYS A 55 3.12 -19.93 7.94
C LYS A 55 1.62 -19.66 7.94
N TRP A 56 0.94 -20.06 6.87
CA TRP A 56 -0.47 -19.78 6.67
C TRP A 56 -1.35 -20.29 7.82
N GLN A 57 -1.08 -21.50 8.31
CA GLN A 57 -1.80 -22.11 9.42
C GLN A 57 -1.66 -21.36 10.76
N GLU A 58 -0.69 -20.45 10.87
CA GLU A 58 -0.46 -19.63 12.05
C GLU A 58 -0.96 -18.19 11.84
N ALA A 59 -0.75 -17.62 10.65
CA ALA A 59 -0.99 -16.20 10.38
C ALA A 59 -2.35 -15.87 9.74
N LEU A 60 -2.92 -16.78 8.94
CA LEU A 60 -4.10 -16.50 8.10
C LEU A 60 -5.23 -17.52 8.33
N LEU A 61 -4.89 -18.78 8.59
CA LEU A 61 -5.85 -19.85 8.82
C LEU A 61 -5.90 -20.22 10.31
N PRO A 62 -7.04 -20.72 10.83
CA PRO A 62 -8.36 -20.73 10.18
C PRO A 62 -8.87 -19.32 9.81
N VAL A 63 -9.78 -19.21 8.84
CA VAL A 63 -10.28 -17.91 8.34
C VAL A 63 -10.73 -17.01 9.48
N CYS A 64 -11.58 -17.50 10.39
CA CYS A 64 -11.85 -16.84 11.66
C CYS A 64 -11.02 -17.49 12.78
N PRO A 65 -10.31 -16.72 13.63
CA PRO A 65 -10.35 -15.26 13.75
C PRO A 65 -9.13 -14.56 13.09
N ASN A 66 -8.56 -15.09 11.99
CA ASN A 66 -7.29 -14.59 11.44
C ASN A 66 -7.50 -13.74 10.17
N MET A 67 -7.87 -14.34 9.04
CA MET A 67 -8.25 -13.60 7.82
C MET A 67 -9.53 -12.78 7.98
N ILE A 68 -10.44 -13.20 8.86
CA ILE A 68 -11.55 -12.40 9.34
C ILE A 68 -11.40 -12.41 10.86
N GLY A 69 -10.87 -11.33 11.41
CA GLY A 69 -10.40 -11.27 12.79
C GLY A 69 -10.49 -9.91 13.45
N GLY A 70 -10.65 -8.86 12.65
CA GLY A 70 -10.79 -7.50 13.14
C GLY A 70 -12.02 -6.82 12.57
N ILE A 71 -12.23 -5.59 13.03
CA ILE A 71 -13.28 -4.69 12.59
C ILE A 71 -12.68 -3.31 12.30
N LEU A 72 -13.16 -2.67 11.25
CA LEU A 72 -12.89 -1.27 10.88
C LEU A 72 -14.20 -0.48 10.99
N LEU A 73 -14.16 0.70 11.60
CA LEU A 73 -15.32 1.59 11.77
C LEU A 73 -15.08 2.86 10.97
N PHE A 74 -16.11 3.31 10.23
CA PHE A 74 -16.01 4.41 9.28
C PHE A 74 -16.98 5.52 9.62
N SER A 75 -16.59 6.76 9.33
CA SER A 75 -17.44 7.94 9.56
C SER A 75 -18.47 8.19 8.46
N LYS A 76 -18.26 7.61 7.28
CA LYS A 76 -19.20 7.63 6.15
C LYS A 76 -19.59 6.20 5.79
N VAL A 77 -20.75 6.06 5.15
CA VAL A 77 -21.18 4.79 4.55
C VAL A 77 -20.17 4.29 3.51
N LEU A 78 -20.11 2.98 3.32
CA LEU A 78 -19.30 2.32 2.31
C LEU A 78 -20.19 1.89 1.14
N GLU A 79 -19.65 1.94 -0.08
CA GLU A 79 -20.36 1.40 -1.26
C GLU A 79 -20.50 -0.12 -1.12
N GLU A 80 -21.74 -0.61 -1.08
CA GLU A 80 -22.06 -2.05 -0.97
C GLU A 80 -21.89 -2.76 -2.32
N ARG A 81 -20.67 -3.26 -2.55
CA ARG A 81 -20.33 -4.09 -3.72
C ARG A 81 -19.38 -5.21 -3.33
N ALA A 82 -19.51 -6.35 -3.98
CA ALA A 82 -18.70 -7.53 -3.70
C ALA A 82 -17.21 -7.29 -4.00
N ASP A 83 -16.92 -6.53 -5.06
CA ASP A 83 -15.56 -6.18 -5.48
C ASP A 83 -14.99 -4.95 -4.75
N ASN A 84 -15.79 -4.26 -3.92
CA ASN A 84 -15.32 -3.17 -3.06
C ASN A 84 -14.61 -3.73 -1.82
N ILE A 85 -13.34 -4.11 -2.00
CA ILE A 85 -12.53 -4.75 -0.97
C ILE A 85 -11.64 -3.78 -0.16
N TYR A 86 -11.63 -2.48 -0.47
CA TYR A 86 -10.90 -1.44 0.27
C TYR A 86 -11.65 -0.11 0.22
N SER A 87 -11.64 0.64 1.33
CA SER A 87 -12.05 2.05 1.30
C SER A 87 -10.97 2.93 0.69
N LEU A 88 -11.37 3.97 -0.06
CA LEU A 88 -10.46 5.03 -0.51
C LEU A 88 -10.12 5.98 0.64
N SER A 89 -9.08 6.80 0.42
CA SER A 89 -8.47 7.63 1.46
C SER A 89 -9.34 8.80 1.96
N ASP A 90 -10.46 9.09 1.30
CA ASP A 90 -11.44 10.08 1.77
C ASP A 90 -12.38 9.51 2.86
N ASN A 91 -12.34 8.20 3.10
CA ASN A 91 -13.10 7.49 4.13
C ASN A 91 -12.25 6.40 4.81
N LEU A 92 -11.09 6.79 5.37
CA LEU A 92 -10.28 5.87 6.17
C LEU A 92 -10.98 5.49 7.49
N PRO A 93 -10.65 4.33 8.09
CA PRO A 93 -11.21 3.92 9.38
C PRO A 93 -10.90 4.93 10.49
N VAL A 94 -11.92 5.31 11.25
CA VAL A 94 -11.80 6.21 12.41
C VAL A 94 -11.55 5.45 13.72
N ALA A 95 -11.89 4.17 13.74
CA ALA A 95 -11.63 3.26 14.85
C ALA A 95 -11.55 1.82 14.34
N TYR A 96 -10.89 0.95 15.09
CA TYR A 96 -10.69 -0.44 14.68
C TYR A 96 -10.43 -1.34 15.89
N ALA A 97 -10.55 -2.65 15.72
CA ALA A 97 -10.10 -3.62 16.73
C ALA A 97 -9.65 -4.92 16.05
N SER A 98 -8.74 -5.64 16.70
CA SER A 98 -8.13 -6.89 16.20
C SER A 98 -8.70 -8.10 16.93
N ASN A 99 -8.11 -9.27 16.71
CA ASN A 99 -8.48 -10.52 17.39
C ASN A 99 -7.81 -10.70 18.77
N ASN A 100 -7.32 -9.60 19.37
CA ASN A 100 -6.67 -9.60 20.67
C ASN A 100 -6.96 -8.30 21.43
N VAL A 101 -6.45 -8.23 22.66
CA VAL A 101 -6.62 -7.07 23.54
C VAL A 101 -5.73 -5.92 23.08
N ASN A 102 -6.22 -4.69 23.20
CA ASN A 102 -5.39 -3.50 23.01
C ASN A 102 -4.50 -3.27 24.23
N SER A 103 -3.22 -3.65 24.12
CA SER A 103 -2.18 -3.42 25.12
C SER A 103 -1.42 -2.09 24.94
N THR A 104 -1.89 -1.22 24.05
CA THR A 104 -1.19 0.03 23.67
C THR A 104 -2.01 1.27 24.04
N ALA A 105 -1.40 2.45 23.93
CA ALA A 105 -2.09 3.73 24.13
C ALA A 105 -2.94 4.18 22.93
N ASN A 106 -3.12 3.33 21.90
CA ASN A 106 -3.86 3.69 20.70
C ASN A 106 -5.36 3.86 21.00
N VAL A 107 -5.84 5.10 21.01
CA VAL A 107 -7.23 5.45 21.29
C VAL A 107 -8.18 5.11 20.14
N ALA A 108 -7.70 4.92 18.91
CA ALA A 108 -8.54 4.42 17.82
C ALA A 108 -8.83 2.91 17.97
N ARG A 109 -8.06 2.20 18.80
CA ARG A 109 -8.07 0.74 18.88
C ARG A 109 -8.86 0.20 20.08
N GLY A 110 -9.89 -0.59 19.80
CA GLY A 110 -10.62 -1.37 20.80
C GLY A 110 -9.95 -2.71 21.13
N SER A 111 -10.53 -3.45 22.08
CA SER A 111 -10.04 -4.75 22.54
C SER A 111 -11.03 -5.86 22.21
N MET A 112 -10.54 -7.03 21.79
CA MET A 112 -11.38 -8.22 21.73
C MET A 112 -11.68 -8.72 23.14
N ASN A 113 -12.95 -9.00 23.43
CA ASN A 113 -13.37 -9.73 24.62
C ASN A 113 -13.13 -11.23 24.36
N LEU A 114 -12.06 -11.76 24.95
CA LEU A 114 -11.60 -13.14 24.73
C LEU A 114 -12.53 -14.21 25.36
N THR A 115 -13.41 -13.81 26.26
CA THR A 115 -14.36 -14.72 26.93
C THR A 115 -15.64 -14.86 26.12
N GLU A 116 -16.16 -13.75 25.59
CA GLU A 116 -17.41 -13.75 24.83
C GLU A 116 -17.22 -14.08 23.35
N SER A 117 -16.03 -13.83 22.82
CA SER A 117 -15.69 -14.19 21.44
C SER A 117 -15.36 -15.67 21.36
N LYS A 118 -16.02 -16.38 20.44
CA LYS A 118 -15.87 -17.83 20.34
C LYS A 118 -16.26 -18.36 18.97
N LYS A 119 -15.65 -19.50 18.64
CA LYS A 119 -16.13 -20.36 17.55
C LYS A 119 -17.55 -20.84 17.84
N LEU A 120 -18.38 -20.85 16.80
CA LEU A 120 -19.69 -21.48 16.75
C LEU A 120 -19.62 -22.74 15.86
N ASP A 121 -20.65 -23.57 15.89
CA ASP A 121 -20.67 -24.80 15.08
C ASP A 121 -20.58 -24.51 13.58
N ASN A 122 -21.25 -23.45 13.11
CA ASN A 122 -21.30 -23.01 11.72
C ASN A 122 -20.78 -21.58 11.51
N GLY A 123 -19.88 -21.09 12.38
CA GLY A 123 -19.45 -19.70 12.30
C GLY A 123 -18.57 -19.23 13.44
N TYR A 124 -18.56 -17.92 13.67
CA TYR A 124 -17.81 -17.28 14.73
C TYR A 124 -18.58 -16.10 15.32
N LYS A 125 -18.52 -15.94 16.64
CA LYS A 125 -19.00 -14.75 17.35
C LYS A 125 -17.79 -13.92 17.77
N PHE A 126 -17.71 -12.69 17.30
CA PHE A 126 -16.76 -11.69 17.74
C PHE A 126 -17.42 -10.73 18.73
N VAL A 127 -16.67 -10.34 19.76
CA VAL A 127 -17.06 -9.28 20.69
C VAL A 127 -15.87 -8.35 20.87
N TRP A 128 -16.04 -7.09 20.52
CA TRP A 128 -15.06 -6.03 20.76
C TRP A 128 -15.60 -4.98 21.71
N GLU A 129 -14.73 -4.46 22.57
CA GLU A 129 -15.05 -3.48 23.58
C GLU A 129 -14.12 -2.27 23.44
N PHE A 130 -14.71 -1.08 23.55
CA PHE A 130 -14.02 0.19 23.51
C PHE A 130 -14.33 0.92 24.80
N THR A 131 -13.26 1.29 25.51
CA THR A 131 -13.37 2.11 26.72
C THR A 131 -13.86 3.52 26.39
N PRO A 132 -14.17 4.37 27.38
CA PRO A 132 -14.69 5.70 27.10
C PRO A 132 -13.72 6.58 26.29
N SER A 133 -12.41 6.41 26.47
CA SER A 133 -11.40 7.12 25.69
C SER A 133 -11.18 6.55 24.28
N GLN A 134 -11.72 5.37 23.96
CA GLN A 134 -11.45 4.67 22.71
C GLN A 134 -12.60 4.78 21.69
N GLY A 135 -12.23 4.81 20.41
CA GLY A 135 -13.17 4.74 19.29
C GLY A 135 -14.16 5.89 19.21
N ASN A 136 -13.79 7.08 19.72
CA ASN A 136 -14.66 8.25 19.73
C ASN A 136 -14.78 8.88 18.35
N GLY A 137 -16.00 9.28 17.98
CA GLY A 137 -16.30 9.86 16.68
C GLY A 137 -17.66 9.44 16.14
N THR A 138 -17.92 9.86 14.90
CA THR A 138 -19.10 9.42 14.14
C THR A 138 -18.82 8.06 13.50
N ILE A 139 -19.79 7.15 13.59
CA ILE A 139 -19.75 5.82 12.98
C ILE A 139 -20.98 5.70 12.09
N ALA A 140 -20.78 5.47 10.81
CA ALA A 140 -21.83 5.26 9.80
C ALA A 140 -21.74 3.90 9.12
N ALA A 141 -20.58 3.22 9.20
CA ALA A 141 -20.41 1.87 8.71
C ALA A 141 -19.36 1.10 9.51
N ALA A 142 -19.42 -0.22 9.41
CA ALA A 142 -18.42 -1.13 9.92
C ALA A 142 -18.09 -2.20 8.88
N ALA A 143 -16.83 -2.64 8.85
CA ALA A 143 -16.38 -3.73 8.00
C ALA A 143 -15.57 -4.73 8.81
N LEU A 144 -15.82 -6.03 8.61
CA LEU A 144 -14.87 -7.02 9.09
C LEU A 144 -13.60 -6.95 8.24
N THR A 145 -12.45 -7.22 8.85
CA THR A 145 -11.12 -7.20 8.23
C THR A 145 -10.26 -8.34 8.78
N SER A 146 -9.05 -8.53 8.25
CA SER A 146 -8.05 -9.39 8.89
C SER A 146 -7.72 -8.92 10.31
N ALA A 147 -7.23 -9.85 11.15
CA ALA A 147 -6.67 -9.52 12.45
C ALA A 147 -5.58 -8.44 12.36
N GLN A 148 -4.71 -8.50 11.36
CA GLN A 148 -3.64 -7.52 11.14
C GLN A 148 -4.19 -6.14 10.71
N GLY A 149 -5.20 -6.11 9.84
CA GLY A 149 -5.90 -4.89 9.47
C GLY A 149 -6.61 -4.26 10.66
N GLY A 150 -7.20 -5.08 11.55
CA GLY A 150 -7.79 -4.61 12.81
C GLY A 150 -6.77 -4.20 13.89
N ALA A 151 -5.47 -4.48 13.69
CA ALA A 151 -4.44 -4.11 14.66
C ALA A 151 -4.05 -2.64 14.55
N ASN A 152 -3.79 -2.15 13.34
CA ASN A 152 -3.36 -0.76 13.11
C ASN A 152 -4.03 -0.08 11.90
N ALA A 153 -4.90 -0.78 11.15
CA ALA A 153 -5.41 -0.32 9.86
C ALA A 153 -4.26 0.15 8.94
N TYR A 154 -4.30 1.40 8.50
CA TYR A 154 -3.22 2.02 7.71
C TYR A 154 -2.10 2.61 8.57
N GLY A 155 -2.31 2.75 9.89
CA GLY A 155 -1.31 3.22 10.84
C GLY A 155 -1.78 4.37 11.73
N SER A 156 -1.01 4.62 12.78
CA SER A 156 -1.22 5.69 13.75
C SER A 156 0.11 6.14 14.36
N LEU A 157 0.10 7.19 15.18
CA LEU A 157 1.27 7.59 15.99
C LEU A 157 1.79 6.50 16.91
N VAL A 158 0.95 5.53 17.29
CA VAL A 158 1.31 4.48 18.23
C VAL A 158 1.95 3.30 17.52
N ASN A 159 1.38 2.87 16.39
CA ASN A 159 1.89 1.79 15.56
C ASN A 159 1.27 1.81 14.14
N ASP A 160 2.06 1.39 13.15
CA ASP A 160 1.75 1.32 11.72
C ASP A 160 2.34 0.08 11.00
N SER A 161 2.83 -0.92 11.75
CA SER A 161 3.60 -2.03 11.18
C SER A 161 2.77 -3.16 10.54
N SER A 162 1.45 -3.20 10.75
CA SER A 162 0.62 -4.36 10.32
C SER A 162 -0.11 -4.15 9.01
N THR A 163 0.05 -3.01 8.35
CA THR A 163 -0.66 -2.67 7.10
C THR A 163 -0.26 -3.59 5.94
N PHE A 164 1.01 -3.99 5.88
CA PHE A 164 1.53 -4.91 4.88
C PHE A 164 1.99 -6.20 5.53
N LEU A 165 1.45 -7.33 5.09
CA LEU A 165 1.87 -8.66 5.55
C LEU A 165 2.67 -9.34 4.45
N GLN A 166 3.97 -9.54 4.64
CA GLN A 166 4.79 -10.28 3.69
C GLN A 166 4.37 -11.75 3.66
N ILE A 167 3.89 -12.21 2.51
CA ILE A 167 3.47 -13.60 2.32
C ILE A 167 4.48 -14.44 1.54
N LYS A 168 5.38 -13.79 0.79
CA LYS A 168 6.50 -14.45 0.10
C LYS A 168 7.64 -13.47 -0.09
N SER A 169 8.87 -13.92 0.16
CA SER A 169 10.10 -13.34 -0.37
C SER A 169 10.88 -14.42 -1.10
N LEU A 170 11.08 -14.22 -2.40
CA LEU A 170 11.77 -15.14 -3.29
C LEU A 170 13.17 -14.61 -3.59
N ASN A 171 14.20 -15.41 -3.31
CA ASN A 171 15.58 -15.06 -3.64
C ASN A 171 15.81 -15.04 -5.16
N ILE A 172 16.26 -13.89 -5.68
CA ILE A 172 16.64 -13.67 -7.07
C ILE A 172 18.09 -13.14 -7.19
N GLY A 173 18.88 -13.20 -6.12
CA GLY A 173 20.30 -12.78 -6.11
C GLY A 173 21.19 -13.56 -7.07
N ASN A 174 20.78 -14.77 -7.45
CA ASN A 174 21.50 -15.59 -8.43
C ASN A 174 21.24 -15.18 -9.89
N LEU A 175 20.32 -14.25 -10.15
CA LEU A 175 20.11 -13.73 -11.50
C LEU A 175 21.29 -12.84 -11.89
N ALA A 176 21.62 -12.83 -13.19
CA ALA A 176 22.60 -11.87 -13.70
C ALA A 176 22.11 -10.43 -13.44
N MET A 177 23.02 -9.54 -13.05
CA MET A 177 22.75 -8.12 -12.76
C MET A 177 21.86 -7.44 -13.80
N ALA A 178 22.13 -7.65 -15.09
CA ALA A 178 21.30 -7.09 -16.17
C ALA A 178 19.84 -7.53 -16.12
N LYS A 179 19.53 -8.75 -15.65
CA LYS A 179 18.15 -9.21 -15.44
C LYS A 179 17.52 -8.61 -14.19
N GLN A 180 18.29 -8.47 -13.11
CA GLN A 180 17.82 -7.83 -11.88
C GLN A 180 17.44 -6.37 -12.14
N LEU A 181 18.27 -5.63 -12.88
CA LEU A 181 17.98 -4.25 -13.26
C LEU A 181 16.66 -4.12 -14.03
N VAL A 182 16.35 -5.03 -14.95
CA VAL A 182 15.03 -5.01 -15.65
C VAL A 182 13.87 -5.07 -14.64
N LEU A 183 13.97 -5.90 -13.60
CA LEU A 183 12.95 -6.03 -12.56
C LEU A 183 12.92 -4.80 -11.63
N PHE A 184 14.09 -4.30 -11.25
CA PHE A 184 14.23 -3.17 -10.32
C PHE A 184 13.88 -1.84 -10.97
N GLU A 185 13.92 -1.76 -12.30
CA GLU A 185 13.48 -0.62 -13.12
C GLU A 185 11.99 -0.70 -13.47
N ALA A 186 11.24 -1.64 -12.89
CA ALA A 186 9.80 -1.73 -13.12
C ALA A 186 9.09 -0.43 -12.70
N VAL A 187 8.18 0.01 -13.56
CA VAL A 187 7.32 1.19 -13.35
C VAL A 187 5.83 0.84 -13.38
N GLU A 188 5.47 -0.28 -14.01
CA GLU A 188 4.10 -0.75 -14.15
C GLU A 188 4.07 -2.28 -14.34
N VAL A 189 3.02 -2.91 -13.82
CA VAL A 189 2.72 -4.33 -14.01
C VAL A 189 1.27 -4.47 -14.48
N ASP A 190 1.07 -5.07 -15.64
CA ASP A 190 -0.23 -5.52 -16.13
C ASP A 190 -0.39 -7.01 -15.79
N TYR A 191 -1.08 -7.26 -14.68
CA TYR A 191 -1.29 -8.60 -14.13
C TYR A 191 -2.07 -9.52 -15.07
N GLU A 192 -3.09 -8.98 -15.72
CA GLU A 192 -4.01 -9.77 -16.57
C GLU A 192 -3.31 -10.20 -17.85
N GLN A 193 -2.46 -9.34 -18.42
CA GLN A 193 -1.68 -9.65 -19.62
C GLN A 193 -0.33 -10.30 -19.33
N ASN A 194 0.04 -10.46 -18.06
CA ASN A 194 1.33 -11.02 -17.64
C ASN A 194 2.52 -10.14 -18.12
N LEU A 195 2.35 -8.82 -18.08
CA LEU A 195 3.35 -7.87 -18.58
C LEU A 195 3.92 -7.03 -17.44
N LEU A 196 5.19 -6.69 -17.60
CA LEU A 196 5.91 -5.73 -16.79
C LEU A 196 6.56 -4.71 -17.73
N TYR A 197 6.53 -3.45 -17.35
CA TYR A 197 7.19 -2.37 -18.07
C TYR A 197 8.35 -1.85 -17.22
N SER A 198 9.55 -1.95 -17.79
CA SER A 198 10.81 -1.53 -17.18
C SER A 198 11.31 -0.30 -17.92
N ILE A 199 11.57 0.79 -17.18
CA ILE A 199 11.99 2.05 -17.76
C ILE A 199 13.18 2.62 -16.99
N THR A 200 14.20 3.02 -17.74
CA THR A 200 15.41 3.62 -17.19
C THR A 200 15.98 4.66 -18.13
N TYR A 201 16.85 5.51 -17.61
CA TYR A 201 17.64 6.42 -18.44
C TYR A 201 18.98 5.74 -18.71
N GLN A 202 19.37 5.62 -19.98
CA GLN A 202 20.62 4.99 -20.37
C GLN A 202 21.29 5.84 -21.45
N ASP A 203 22.56 6.18 -21.19
CA ASP A 203 23.41 7.01 -22.05
C ASP A 203 22.79 8.40 -22.35
N THR A 204 22.00 8.48 -23.42
CA THR A 204 21.44 9.71 -24.00
C THR A 204 19.93 9.60 -24.26
N GLY A 205 19.27 8.58 -23.69
CA GLY A 205 17.85 8.36 -23.92
C GLY A 205 17.16 7.56 -22.84
N VAL A 206 15.84 7.48 -22.97
CA VAL A 206 14.98 6.63 -22.15
C VAL A 206 14.89 5.26 -22.80
N ARG A 207 15.30 4.22 -22.09
CA ARG A 207 15.12 2.83 -22.52
C ARG A 207 13.86 2.25 -21.89
N ILE A 208 12.98 1.71 -22.73
CA ILE A 208 11.71 1.12 -22.35
C ILE A 208 11.72 -0.34 -22.77
N ARG A 209 11.44 -1.22 -21.82
CA ARG A 209 11.35 -2.66 -22.06
C ARG A 209 9.97 -3.15 -21.70
N LYS A 210 9.31 -3.77 -22.66
CA LYS A 210 8.08 -4.55 -22.43
C LYS A 210 8.48 -5.99 -22.14
N VAL A 211 8.13 -6.48 -20.97
CA VAL A 211 8.58 -7.77 -20.46
C VAL A 211 7.40 -8.69 -20.25
N ARG A 212 7.45 -9.90 -20.81
CA ARG A 212 6.57 -11.00 -20.43
C ARG A 212 7.12 -11.64 -19.17
N ILE A 213 6.32 -11.65 -18.10
CA ILE A 213 6.66 -12.28 -16.82
C ILE A 213 5.52 -13.18 -16.35
N PRO A 214 5.76 -14.43 -15.90
CA PRO A 214 4.68 -15.33 -15.50
C PRO A 214 3.94 -14.84 -14.25
N ILE A 215 2.68 -14.41 -14.39
CA ILE A 215 1.83 -13.96 -13.29
C ILE A 215 0.67 -14.94 -13.07
N PHE A 216 -0.28 -15.02 -14.01
CA PHE A 216 -1.41 -15.95 -13.98
C PHE A 216 -1.36 -17.02 -15.07
N SER A 217 -0.50 -16.84 -16.08
CA SER A 217 -0.23 -17.84 -17.11
C SER A 217 1.26 -18.17 -17.17
N VAL A 218 1.59 -19.43 -17.47
CA VAL A 218 2.97 -19.91 -17.56
C VAL A 218 3.14 -20.70 -18.85
N GLY A 219 4.16 -20.37 -19.63
CA GLY A 219 4.58 -21.11 -20.81
C GLY A 219 5.26 -22.44 -20.44
N LEU A 220 5.31 -23.38 -21.40
CA LEU A 220 5.82 -24.74 -21.17
C LEU A 220 7.25 -24.82 -20.63
N ASN A 221 8.07 -23.81 -20.90
CA ASN A 221 9.47 -23.72 -20.46
C ASN A 221 9.72 -22.53 -19.52
N GLU A 222 8.67 -21.83 -19.11
CA GLU A 222 8.78 -20.73 -18.15
C GLU A 222 8.81 -21.29 -16.71
N LYS A 223 9.48 -20.54 -15.85
CA LYS A 223 9.55 -20.72 -14.40
C LYS A 223 9.00 -19.48 -13.73
N MET A 224 8.40 -19.66 -12.56
CA MET A 224 7.86 -18.59 -11.72
C MET A 224 8.88 -18.00 -10.74
N ASP A 225 10.18 -18.29 -10.94
CA ASP A 225 11.30 -17.82 -10.10
C ASP A 225 12.01 -16.58 -10.69
N ASP A 226 11.35 -15.85 -11.58
CA ASP A 226 11.86 -14.71 -12.36
C ASP A 226 13.06 -15.00 -13.28
N SER A 227 13.59 -16.22 -13.32
CA SER A 227 14.78 -16.54 -14.14
C SER A 227 14.51 -16.61 -15.65
N THR A 228 13.24 -16.74 -16.04
CA THR A 228 12.81 -17.03 -17.42
C THR A 228 11.88 -15.98 -18.03
N PHE A 229 11.76 -14.79 -17.42
CA PHE A 229 11.05 -13.70 -18.08
C PHE A 229 11.66 -13.42 -19.46
N THR A 230 10.85 -12.87 -20.38
CA THR A 230 11.27 -12.57 -21.75
C THR A 230 11.02 -11.10 -22.06
N VAL A 231 12.05 -10.41 -22.55
CA VAL A 231 11.89 -9.06 -23.12
C VAL A 231 11.24 -9.20 -24.49
N LEU A 232 10.02 -8.69 -24.64
CA LEU A 232 9.23 -8.74 -25.87
C LEU A 232 9.56 -7.58 -26.82
N ASP A 233 9.87 -6.42 -26.24
CA ASP A 233 10.21 -5.20 -26.95
C ASP A 233 11.19 -4.39 -26.11
N ASP A 234 12.13 -3.73 -26.77
CA ASP A 234 13.23 -2.98 -26.17
C ASP A 234 13.55 -1.78 -27.06
N GLN A 235 13.11 -0.60 -26.63
CA GLN A 235 13.18 0.64 -27.39
C GLN A 235 14.00 1.67 -26.63
N VAL A 236 14.78 2.48 -27.35
CA VAL A 236 15.49 3.63 -26.78
C VAL A 236 14.99 4.89 -27.47
N ILE A 237 14.37 5.77 -26.68
CA ILE A 237 13.91 7.08 -27.14
C ILE A 237 14.96 8.11 -26.78
N GLN A 238 15.58 8.73 -27.79
CA GLN A 238 16.60 9.75 -27.57
C GLN A 238 15.99 10.99 -26.93
N THR A 239 16.65 11.52 -25.90
CA THR A 239 16.27 12.76 -25.22
C THR A 239 17.30 13.84 -25.51
N THR A 240 16.85 15.09 -25.55
CA THR A 240 17.72 16.27 -25.70
C THR A 240 17.87 17.00 -24.38
N THR A 241 16.77 17.13 -23.64
CA THR A 241 16.71 17.88 -22.38
C THR A 241 16.76 16.94 -21.18
N PHE A 242 15.92 15.91 -21.20
CA PHE A 242 15.80 14.96 -20.11
C PHE A 242 17.05 14.09 -20.01
N ARG A 243 17.53 13.97 -18.77
CA ARG A 243 18.61 13.08 -18.36
C ARG A 243 18.48 12.87 -16.87
N PHE A 244 19.03 11.78 -16.35
CA PHE A 244 19.30 11.73 -14.93
C PHE A 244 20.48 12.68 -14.61
N LEU A 245 20.24 13.63 -13.72
CA LEU A 245 21.23 14.59 -13.23
C LEU A 245 22.16 13.91 -12.21
N GLY A 246 23.32 14.52 -11.97
CA GLY A 246 24.40 13.94 -11.18
C GLY A 246 25.46 13.26 -12.05
N ASP A 247 26.61 12.96 -11.44
CA ASP A 247 27.78 12.37 -12.13
C ASP A 247 28.01 10.91 -11.70
N TYR A 248 28.32 10.71 -10.41
CA TYR A 248 28.55 9.38 -9.84
C TYR A 248 27.23 8.74 -9.39
N THR A 249 26.48 9.45 -8.55
CA THR A 249 25.10 9.11 -8.21
C THR A 249 24.18 9.83 -9.16
N LEU A 250 23.32 9.08 -9.85
CA LEU A 250 22.31 9.61 -10.74
C LEU A 250 21.01 9.84 -9.96
N TYR A 251 20.42 11.01 -10.12
CA TYR A 251 19.20 11.43 -9.44
C TYR A 251 18.03 11.41 -10.41
N GLY A 252 17.17 10.41 -10.36
CA GLY A 252 15.99 10.38 -11.21
C GLY A 252 15.14 9.14 -11.03
N GLU A 253 13.87 9.26 -11.37
CA GLU A 253 12.89 8.19 -11.24
C GLU A 253 11.87 8.21 -12.38
N PHE A 254 11.37 7.03 -12.72
CA PHE A 254 10.25 6.83 -13.62
C PHE A 254 9.05 6.26 -12.87
N LEU A 255 7.87 6.77 -13.20
CA LEU A 255 6.62 6.46 -12.55
C LEU A 255 5.49 6.33 -13.56
N ASP A 256 4.55 5.45 -13.27
CA ASP A 256 3.26 5.43 -13.95
C ASP A 256 2.38 6.60 -13.49
N GLY A 257 1.86 7.37 -14.45
CA GLY A 257 0.91 8.45 -14.18
C GLY A 257 -0.53 8.00 -13.98
N GLY A 258 -0.88 6.77 -14.37
CA GLY A 258 -2.25 6.26 -14.35
C GLY A 258 -3.18 6.95 -15.36
N ASP A 259 -2.64 7.76 -16.27
CA ASP A 259 -3.36 8.61 -17.21
C ASP A 259 -3.05 8.28 -18.69
N GLY A 260 -2.51 7.08 -18.93
CA GLY A 260 -2.05 6.65 -20.25
C GLY A 260 -0.62 7.08 -20.59
N TYR A 261 0.10 7.69 -19.65
CA TYR A 261 1.49 8.10 -19.81
C TYR A 261 2.38 7.59 -18.66
N TRP A 262 3.64 7.31 -18.99
CA TRP A 262 4.72 7.25 -18.00
C TRP A 262 5.41 8.60 -17.91
N TYR A 263 5.96 8.89 -16.74
CA TYR A 263 6.69 10.12 -16.48
C TYR A 263 8.06 9.82 -15.90
N GLY A 264 9.09 10.49 -16.40
CA GLY A 264 10.42 10.54 -15.81
C GLY A 264 10.69 11.91 -15.21
N PHE A 265 11.31 11.94 -14.04
CA PHE A 265 11.72 13.17 -13.35
C PHE A 265 13.16 13.06 -12.88
N SER A 266 13.88 14.17 -12.90
CA SER A 266 15.23 14.26 -12.36
C SER A 266 15.52 15.63 -11.78
N ASN A 267 16.02 15.67 -10.55
CA ASN A 267 16.47 16.88 -9.86
C ASN A 267 17.59 16.54 -8.87
N GLU A 268 18.55 17.45 -8.72
CA GLU A 268 19.40 17.47 -7.54
C GLU A 268 18.67 18.20 -6.41
N GLY A 269 18.83 17.73 -5.17
CA GLY A 269 18.16 18.34 -4.02
C GLY A 269 18.64 19.77 -3.77
N ASN A 270 17.73 20.67 -3.36
CA ASN A 270 18.05 22.07 -3.08
C ASN A 270 17.45 22.54 -1.74
N SER A 271 18.27 23.21 -0.94
CA SER A 271 17.86 23.76 0.37
C SER A 271 17.43 25.23 0.32
N THR A 272 17.71 25.91 -0.79
CA THR A 272 17.45 27.34 -1.00
C THR A 272 17.10 27.61 -2.47
N GLY A 273 16.55 28.80 -2.73
CA GLY A 273 16.22 29.25 -4.09
C GLY A 273 15.11 28.46 -4.77
N ASN A 274 15.14 28.48 -6.10
CA ASN A 274 14.25 27.70 -6.96
C ASN A 274 14.81 26.29 -7.15
N ALA A 275 13.93 25.29 -7.28
CA ALA A 275 14.34 23.97 -7.74
C ALA A 275 14.32 23.92 -9.28
N THR A 276 15.27 23.22 -9.86
CA THR A 276 15.26 22.85 -11.28
C THR A 276 14.95 21.37 -11.38
N MET A 277 14.08 20.99 -12.32
CA MET A 277 13.72 19.61 -12.58
C MET A 277 13.58 19.38 -14.08
N VAL A 278 14.31 18.42 -14.63
CA VAL A 278 14.06 17.94 -15.98
C VAL A 278 13.05 16.80 -15.95
N TRP A 279 12.18 16.76 -16.95
CA TRP A 279 11.10 15.78 -17.02
C TRP A 279 10.90 15.27 -18.43
N VAL A 280 10.33 14.06 -18.52
CA VAL A 280 9.87 13.45 -19.78
C VAL A 280 8.50 12.82 -19.55
N LYS A 281 7.60 13.00 -20.51
CA LYS A 281 6.25 12.39 -20.56
C LYS A 281 6.19 11.49 -21.77
N ILE A 282 5.85 10.22 -21.57
CA ILE A 282 5.94 9.16 -22.60
C ILE A 282 4.57 8.50 -22.74
N SER A 283 4.04 8.48 -23.96
CA SER A 283 2.80 7.80 -24.32
C SER A 283 2.96 6.28 -24.17
N LYS A 284 2.05 5.63 -23.44
CA LYS A 284 2.04 4.16 -23.33
C LYS A 284 1.61 3.47 -24.64
N THR A 285 0.96 4.19 -25.55
CA THR A 285 0.41 3.63 -26.79
C THR A 285 1.45 3.45 -27.89
N ASP A 286 2.28 4.46 -28.10
CA ASP A 286 3.20 4.55 -29.24
C ASP A 286 4.60 5.04 -28.86
N TYR A 287 4.85 5.23 -27.56
CA TYR A 287 6.12 5.75 -27.02
C TYR A 287 6.49 7.15 -27.53
N SER A 288 5.56 7.88 -28.15
CA SER A 288 5.76 9.31 -28.43
C SER A 288 6.00 10.05 -27.12
N MET A 289 6.93 11.00 -27.14
CA MET A 289 7.32 11.69 -25.92
C MET A 289 7.45 13.20 -26.09
N THR A 290 7.31 13.88 -24.97
CA THR A 290 7.65 15.28 -24.78
C THR A 290 8.52 15.41 -23.55
N GLU A 291 9.44 16.36 -23.55
CA GLU A 291 10.36 16.59 -22.44
C GLU A 291 10.52 18.09 -22.21
N GLY A 292 11.09 18.44 -21.05
CA GLY A 292 11.41 19.82 -20.76
C GLY A 292 12.11 19.98 -19.42
N GLU A 293 12.22 21.24 -19.02
CA GLU A 293 12.78 21.65 -17.74
C GLU A 293 11.78 22.57 -17.03
N TRP A 294 11.59 22.34 -15.74
CA TRP A 294 10.82 23.20 -14.85
C TRP A 294 11.77 23.98 -13.95
N THR A 295 11.49 25.27 -13.79
CA THR A 295 12.00 26.08 -12.67
C THR A 295 10.86 26.28 -11.68
N LEU A 296 10.93 25.60 -10.54
CA LEU A 296 9.90 25.61 -9.51
C LEU A 296 10.22 26.71 -8.49
N SER A 297 9.50 27.82 -8.59
CA SER A 297 9.79 29.04 -7.83
C SER A 297 9.72 28.81 -6.32
N ASN A 298 10.82 29.09 -5.61
CA ASN A 298 10.96 28.91 -4.15
C ASN A 298 10.65 27.50 -3.61
N ALA A 299 10.59 26.48 -4.47
CA ALA A 299 10.45 25.09 -4.05
C ALA A 299 11.82 24.54 -3.63
N LYS A 300 11.89 23.92 -2.45
CA LYS A 300 13.11 23.34 -1.86
C LYS A 300 12.92 21.84 -1.76
N LEU A 301 13.39 21.10 -2.76
CA LEU A 301 13.09 19.70 -2.94
C LEU A 301 14.24 18.82 -2.44
N MET A 302 13.92 17.63 -1.95
CA MET A 302 14.84 16.51 -2.04
C MET A 302 14.92 16.00 -3.48
N ASP A 303 15.91 15.19 -3.80
CA ASP A 303 15.88 14.40 -5.04
C ASP A 303 14.65 13.49 -5.06
N VAL A 304 14.07 13.30 -6.25
CA VAL A 304 12.94 12.39 -6.50
C VAL A 304 13.28 10.91 -6.28
N GLY A 305 14.56 10.60 -6.35
CA GLY A 305 15.16 9.29 -6.14
C GLY A 305 16.57 9.27 -6.71
N ASN A 306 17.30 8.19 -6.45
CA ASN A 306 18.69 8.06 -6.88
C ASN A 306 19.14 6.62 -7.06
N ARG A 307 20.24 6.44 -7.79
CA ARG A 307 20.90 5.16 -8.02
C ARG A 307 22.38 5.36 -8.35
N ASP A 308 23.19 4.35 -8.05
CA ASP A 308 24.59 4.25 -8.47
C ASP A 308 24.72 3.14 -9.52
N GLU A 309 25.17 3.51 -10.72
CA GLU A 309 25.34 2.56 -11.84
C GLU A 309 26.70 1.84 -11.82
N SER A 310 27.63 2.26 -10.96
CA SER A 310 28.99 1.70 -10.88
C SER A 310 29.10 0.49 -9.94
N SER A 311 28.00 0.17 -9.25
CA SER A 311 27.95 -0.87 -8.22
C SER A 311 27.93 -2.30 -8.79
N SER A 312 28.29 -3.28 -7.96
CA SER A 312 28.25 -4.70 -8.32
C SER A 312 26.88 -5.37 -8.12
N PHE A 313 25.90 -4.62 -7.63
CA PHE A 313 24.53 -5.04 -7.36
C PHE A 313 23.56 -3.90 -7.71
N PRO A 314 22.25 -4.17 -7.87
CA PRO A 314 21.28 -3.12 -8.16
C PRO A 314 21.15 -2.11 -7.02
N GLU A 315 21.09 -0.83 -7.40
CA GLU A 315 20.78 0.27 -6.48
C GLU A 315 19.61 1.08 -7.02
N ARG A 316 18.65 1.39 -6.15
CA ARG A 316 17.52 2.27 -6.47
C ARG A 316 16.85 2.77 -5.20
N VAL A 317 16.80 4.09 -5.06
CA VAL A 317 16.12 4.77 -3.97
C VAL A 317 14.95 5.57 -4.52
N LEU A 318 13.72 5.19 -4.17
CA LEU A 318 12.48 5.85 -4.58
C LEU A 318 11.98 6.82 -3.50
N LYS A 319 11.85 8.12 -3.82
CA LYS A 319 11.41 9.16 -2.86
C LYS A 319 10.16 9.92 -3.26
N CYS A 320 9.60 9.66 -4.43
CA CYS A 320 8.43 10.38 -4.96
C CYS A 320 7.35 9.43 -5.46
N CYS A 321 6.18 9.98 -5.77
CA CYS A 321 5.11 9.26 -6.46
C CYS A 321 4.27 10.22 -7.30
N VAL A 322 3.53 9.68 -8.28
CA VAL A 322 2.53 10.42 -9.06
C VAL A 322 1.15 9.96 -8.66
N ARG A 323 0.22 10.91 -8.49
CA ARG A 323 -1.20 10.64 -8.22
C ARG A 323 -2.06 11.72 -8.87
N ASN A 324 -3.04 11.30 -9.68
CA ASN A 324 -4.07 12.16 -10.27
C ASN A 324 -3.52 13.41 -10.99
N GLY A 325 -2.46 13.26 -11.79
CA GLY A 325 -1.87 14.36 -12.55
C GLY A 325 -0.94 15.28 -11.74
N TYR A 326 -0.53 14.86 -10.54
CA TYR A 326 0.44 15.59 -9.72
C TYR A 326 1.61 14.69 -9.31
N LEU A 327 2.82 15.26 -9.32
CA LEU A 327 4.01 14.69 -8.70
C LEU A 327 4.09 15.14 -7.24
N TYR A 328 4.41 14.21 -6.33
CA TYR A 328 4.61 14.47 -4.91
C TYR A 328 6.09 14.27 -4.56
N VAL A 329 6.77 15.35 -4.18
CA VAL A 329 8.22 15.37 -3.91
C VAL A 329 8.49 15.85 -2.48
N PRO A 330 9.43 15.24 -1.75
CA PRO A 330 9.73 15.65 -0.39
C PRO A 330 10.27 17.09 -0.34
N ALA A 331 9.85 17.85 0.67
CA ALA A 331 10.54 19.09 0.99
C ALA A 331 11.91 18.79 1.63
N TYR A 332 12.94 19.53 1.23
CA TYR A 332 14.33 19.38 1.73
C TYR A 332 14.42 19.39 3.25
N ASN A 333 13.59 20.19 3.92
CA ASN A 333 13.58 20.33 5.37
C ASN A 333 12.82 19.22 6.12
N LYS A 334 12.27 18.21 5.42
CA LYS A 334 11.47 17.10 5.99
C LYS A 334 10.17 17.53 6.67
N ARG A 335 9.64 18.73 6.37
CA ARG A 335 8.44 19.28 7.02
C ARG A 335 7.21 19.34 6.13
N GLY A 336 7.29 18.82 4.92
CA GLY A 336 6.17 18.76 4.01
C GLY A 336 6.49 18.01 2.72
N ILE A 337 5.50 17.97 1.84
CA ILE A 337 5.60 17.44 0.47
C ILE A 337 5.13 18.50 -0.50
N TYR A 338 5.91 18.75 -1.54
CA TYR A 338 5.49 19.54 -2.67
C TYR A 338 4.61 18.70 -3.57
N LYS A 339 3.41 19.21 -3.84
CA LYS A 339 2.48 18.74 -4.87
C LYS A 339 2.66 19.63 -6.09
N ILE A 340 3.13 19.05 -7.19
CA ILE A 340 3.49 19.75 -8.44
C ILE A 340 2.59 19.23 -9.55
N ASN A 341 1.87 20.13 -10.23
CA ASN A 341 0.98 19.75 -11.33
C ASN A 341 1.79 19.37 -12.57
N LEU A 342 1.54 18.18 -13.11
CA LEU A 342 2.26 17.66 -14.28
C LEU A 342 1.99 18.45 -15.57
N ALA A 343 0.85 19.14 -15.66
CA ALA A 343 0.47 19.96 -16.81
C ALA A 343 0.81 21.45 -16.64
N ASN A 344 1.15 21.90 -15.43
CA ASN A 344 1.43 23.30 -15.13
C ASN A 344 2.47 23.45 -14.01
N SER A 345 3.72 23.65 -14.37
CA SER A 345 4.83 23.80 -13.41
C SER A 345 4.78 25.05 -12.53
N SER A 346 3.83 25.96 -12.77
CA SER A 346 3.56 27.09 -11.86
C SER A 346 2.56 26.74 -10.75
N ASP A 347 1.83 25.63 -10.89
CA ASP A 347 0.94 25.09 -9.86
C ASP A 347 1.73 24.14 -8.95
N VAL A 348 2.33 24.74 -7.93
CA VAL A 348 3.17 24.09 -6.93
C VAL A 348 2.65 24.47 -5.55
N THR A 349 2.24 23.48 -4.77
CA THR A 349 1.74 23.68 -3.40
C THR A 349 2.57 22.85 -2.42
N LEU A 350 3.00 23.47 -1.32
CA LEU A 350 3.59 22.74 -0.20
C LEU A 350 2.47 22.25 0.73
N ILE A 351 2.34 20.94 0.87
CA ILE A 351 1.52 20.31 1.89
C ILE A 351 2.37 20.17 3.15
N GLU A 352 2.12 21.04 4.12
CA GLU A 352 2.84 21.07 5.40
C GLU A 352 2.44 19.88 6.27
N PHE A 353 3.43 19.19 6.83
CA PHE A 353 3.19 18.07 7.76
C PHE A 353 2.72 18.54 9.14
N GLY A 354 3.12 19.74 9.56
CA GLY A 354 2.94 20.20 10.95
C GLY A 354 3.95 19.60 11.94
N PHE A 355 4.85 18.73 11.48
CA PHE A 355 5.97 18.15 12.24
C PHE A 355 7.20 18.00 11.33
N THR A 356 8.35 17.68 11.91
CA THR A 356 9.51 17.26 11.13
C THR A 356 9.49 15.73 11.04
N SER A 357 9.32 15.20 9.83
CA SER A 357 9.39 13.76 9.57
C SER A 357 10.78 13.22 9.90
N LYS A 358 10.84 12.02 10.45
CA LYS A 358 12.06 11.23 10.62
C LYS A 358 12.72 10.96 9.27
N TRP A 359 11.90 10.91 8.22
CA TRP A 359 12.28 10.66 6.83
C TRP A 359 13.11 9.38 6.72
N LYS A 360 12.46 8.26 7.03
CA LYS A 360 13.02 6.92 6.94
C LYS A 360 12.32 6.13 5.84
N PRO A 361 13.01 5.19 5.18
CA PRO A 361 12.36 4.32 4.21
C PRO A 361 11.32 3.42 4.89
N LEU A 362 10.37 2.92 4.08
CA LEU A 362 9.39 1.91 4.46
C LEU A 362 10.03 0.53 4.63
N CYS A 363 11.18 0.30 4.00
CA CYS A 363 11.97 -0.92 4.04
C CYS A 363 13.21 -0.76 4.92
N GLU A 364 14.00 -1.83 5.07
CA GLU A 364 15.32 -1.74 5.69
C GLU A 364 16.23 -0.76 4.92
N THR A 365 17.14 -0.09 5.64
CA THR A 365 18.12 0.83 5.04
C THR A 365 19.17 0.03 4.28
N GLY A 366 19.47 0.43 3.05
CA GLY A 366 20.32 -0.36 2.17
C GLY A 366 20.59 0.31 0.83
N THR A 367 20.96 -0.50 -0.16
CA THR A 367 21.25 -0.04 -1.54
C THR A 367 19.98 0.14 -2.36
N CYS A 368 18.88 -0.47 -1.92
CA CYS A 368 17.54 -0.19 -2.41
C CYS A 368 16.64 0.30 -1.28
N GLU A 369 15.94 1.40 -1.52
CA GLU A 369 15.07 2.01 -0.52
C GLU A 369 13.80 2.59 -1.13
N VAL A 370 12.66 2.43 -0.44
CA VAL A 370 11.39 3.08 -0.82
C VAL A 370 10.92 3.97 0.31
N TYR A 371 10.89 5.29 0.09
CA TYR A 371 10.41 6.26 1.07
C TYR A 371 8.93 6.58 0.92
N MET A 372 8.39 6.45 -0.29
CA MET A 372 7.01 6.77 -0.61
C MET A 372 6.47 5.75 -1.61
N THR A 373 5.24 5.31 -1.40
CA THR A 373 4.51 4.47 -2.35
C THR A 373 3.02 4.85 -2.38
N LEU A 374 2.36 4.60 -3.50
CA LEU A 374 0.93 4.83 -3.69
C LEU A 374 0.21 3.48 -3.57
N VAL A 375 -0.75 3.39 -2.67
CA VAL A 375 -1.63 2.22 -2.52
C VAL A 375 -3.08 2.68 -2.64
N GLY A 376 -3.78 2.22 -3.67
CA GLY A 376 -5.04 2.85 -4.08
C GLY A 376 -4.82 4.33 -4.41
N ASP A 377 -5.47 5.21 -3.65
CA ASP A 377 -5.31 6.67 -3.72
C ASP A 377 -4.49 7.26 -2.55
N LEU A 378 -4.05 6.43 -1.60
CA LEU A 378 -3.33 6.84 -0.41
C LEU A 378 -1.82 6.82 -0.66
N ILE A 379 -1.16 7.95 -0.45
CA ILE A 379 0.30 8.01 -0.43
C ILE A 379 0.76 7.62 0.96
N ILE A 380 1.60 6.60 1.05
CA ILE A 380 2.18 6.10 2.29
C ILE A 380 3.68 6.40 2.29
N GLY A 381 4.12 7.20 3.26
CA GLY A 381 5.52 7.43 3.56
C GLY A 381 5.95 6.75 4.86
N GLY A 382 7.23 6.86 5.21
CA GLY A 382 7.81 6.24 6.41
C GLY A 382 6.99 6.48 7.68
N ASP A 383 6.82 7.75 8.05
CA ASP A 383 6.10 8.20 9.26
C ASP A 383 4.93 9.16 8.96
N PHE A 384 4.41 9.14 7.73
CA PHE A 384 3.26 9.96 7.34
C PHE A 384 2.45 9.31 6.22
N GLN A 385 1.25 9.83 6.00
CA GLN A 385 0.42 9.54 4.84
C GLN A 385 -0.20 10.82 4.29
N VAL A 386 -0.56 10.80 3.01
CA VAL A 386 -1.26 11.92 2.34
C VAL A 386 -2.54 11.39 1.69
N THR A 387 -3.70 11.82 2.18
CA THR A 387 -5.00 11.45 1.60
C THR A 387 -5.22 12.14 0.25
N VAL A 388 -6.25 11.73 -0.49
CA VAL A 388 -6.66 12.34 -1.77
C VAL A 388 -7.07 13.80 -1.64
N THR A 389 -7.48 14.21 -0.43
CA THR A 389 -7.79 15.60 -0.06
C THR A 389 -6.58 16.36 0.48
N ASP A 390 -5.37 15.84 0.25
CA ASP A 390 -4.08 16.40 0.71
C ASP A 390 -3.98 16.55 2.24
N SER A 391 -4.76 15.78 3.01
CA SER A 391 -4.67 15.77 4.47
C SER A 391 -3.53 14.87 4.94
N ILE A 392 -2.77 15.34 5.93
CA ILE A 392 -1.62 14.62 6.49
C ILE A 392 -2.06 13.79 7.70
N ILE A 393 -1.64 12.53 7.71
CA ILE A 393 -1.75 11.64 8.87
C ILE A 393 -0.34 11.31 9.33
N HIS A 394 0.00 11.65 10.58
CA HIS A 394 1.28 11.30 11.20
C HIS A 394 1.22 9.87 11.75
N THR A 395 2.19 9.03 11.39
CA THR A 395 2.29 7.65 11.86
C THR A 395 3.60 7.39 12.62
N GLN A 396 3.72 6.22 13.24
CA GLN A 396 4.85 5.88 14.10
C GLN A 396 6.20 5.95 13.37
N GLY A 397 6.25 5.53 12.11
CA GLY A 397 7.51 5.44 11.38
C GLY A 397 8.19 4.09 11.50
N SER A 398 7.43 2.98 11.55
CA SER A 398 8.00 1.63 11.60
C SER A 398 8.48 1.18 10.22
N PHE A 399 9.41 0.22 10.20
CA PHE A 399 9.66 -0.60 9.02
C PHE A 399 8.41 -1.45 8.71
N ARG A 400 7.96 -1.44 7.46
CA ARG A 400 6.75 -2.13 7.00
C ARG A 400 7.01 -3.07 5.82
N LEU A 401 8.17 -2.94 5.20
CA LEU A 401 8.68 -3.78 4.12
C LEU A 401 10.04 -4.34 4.57
N ASN A 402 10.43 -5.51 4.08
CA ASN A 402 11.79 -6.01 4.25
C ASN A 402 12.68 -5.39 3.17
N ASP A 403 12.56 -5.89 1.93
CA ASP A 403 13.34 -5.45 0.77
C ASP A 403 12.44 -4.78 -0.27
N ALA A 404 12.79 -3.56 -0.68
CA ALA A 404 12.05 -2.81 -1.70
C ALA A 404 12.92 -1.79 -2.46
N ALA A 405 12.78 -1.79 -3.78
CA ALA A 405 13.38 -0.85 -4.73
C ALA A 405 12.31 -0.21 -5.63
N THR A 406 11.30 -0.99 -6.01
CA THR A 406 10.19 -0.56 -6.87
C THR A 406 9.05 0.05 -6.06
N PRO A 407 8.13 0.79 -6.71
CA PRO A 407 6.79 0.96 -6.15
C PRO A 407 6.14 -0.41 -5.82
N LEU A 408 5.13 -0.40 -4.95
CA LEU A 408 4.31 -1.59 -4.72
C LEU A 408 3.23 -1.67 -5.80
N PHE A 409 3.32 -2.67 -6.67
CA PHE A 409 2.31 -2.91 -7.69
C PHE A 409 1.13 -3.64 -7.06
N GLN A 410 -0.04 -3.01 -7.08
CA GLN A 410 -1.23 -3.56 -6.44
C GLN A 410 -2.08 -4.36 -7.44
N TYR A 411 -2.42 -5.58 -7.08
CA TYR A 411 -3.46 -6.37 -7.71
C TYR A 411 -4.42 -6.91 -6.66
N LYS A 412 -5.59 -6.29 -6.54
CA LYS A 412 -6.57 -6.59 -5.49
C LYS A 412 -5.90 -6.48 -4.11
N ASN A 413 -5.78 -7.60 -3.38
CA ASN A 413 -5.15 -7.66 -2.05
C ASN A 413 -3.63 -7.77 -2.09
N PHE A 414 -3.05 -8.10 -3.23
CA PHE A 414 -1.63 -8.42 -3.39
C PHE A 414 -0.83 -7.18 -3.76
N LEU A 415 0.34 -7.03 -3.15
CA LEU A 415 1.31 -5.97 -3.42
C LEU A 415 2.63 -6.62 -3.81
N LEU A 416 3.00 -6.50 -5.08
CA LEU A 416 4.24 -7.03 -5.64
C LEU A 416 5.32 -5.95 -5.62
N GLY A 417 6.54 -6.34 -5.28
CA GLY A 417 7.71 -5.49 -5.43
C GLY A 417 8.99 -6.30 -5.69
N TRP A 418 10.02 -5.59 -6.10
CA TRP A 418 11.38 -6.09 -6.15
C TRP A 418 12.27 -5.14 -5.36
N GLY A 419 13.31 -5.70 -4.74
CA GLY A 419 14.29 -4.94 -3.98
C GLY A 419 15.36 -5.83 -3.41
N GLY A 420 16.27 -5.26 -2.64
CA GLY A 420 17.35 -6.01 -2.04
C GLY A 420 18.42 -5.10 -1.47
N SER A 421 19.48 -5.72 -0.97
CA SER A 421 20.60 -4.98 -0.41
C SER A 421 21.89 -5.79 -0.56
N TYR A 422 22.93 -5.14 -1.12
CA TYR A 422 24.29 -5.69 -1.18
C TYR A 422 24.42 -7.13 -1.74
N GLY A 423 23.73 -7.47 -2.84
CA GLY A 423 23.80 -8.81 -3.45
C GLY A 423 22.76 -9.82 -2.93
N SER A 424 21.87 -9.36 -2.06
CA SER A 424 20.70 -10.11 -1.58
C SER A 424 19.45 -9.51 -2.20
N GLU A 425 19.10 -9.95 -3.42
CA GLU A 425 17.95 -9.44 -4.16
C GLU A 425 16.75 -10.37 -4.09
N TYR A 426 15.56 -9.78 -3.99
CA TYR A 426 14.30 -10.47 -3.75
C TYR A 426 13.17 -9.94 -4.63
N ARG A 427 12.28 -10.86 -5.01
CA ARG A 427 10.90 -10.54 -5.34
C ARG A 427 10.05 -10.71 -4.09
N THR A 428 9.35 -9.67 -3.68
CA THR A 428 8.50 -9.68 -2.49
C THR A 428 7.02 -9.60 -2.86
N MET A 429 6.19 -10.29 -2.09
CA MET A 429 4.74 -10.23 -2.19
C MET A 429 4.14 -10.00 -0.81
N TYR A 430 3.32 -8.96 -0.70
CA TYR A 430 2.60 -8.63 0.52
C TYR A 430 1.09 -8.72 0.32
N LEU A 431 0.35 -8.91 1.41
CA LEU A 431 -1.08 -8.64 1.49
C LEU A 431 -1.32 -7.27 2.12
N LEU A 432 -2.17 -6.45 1.50
CA LEU A 432 -2.71 -5.24 2.10
C LEU A 432 -3.79 -5.63 3.12
N THR A 433 -3.46 -5.60 4.40
CA THR A 433 -4.27 -6.24 5.45
C THR A 433 -5.58 -5.53 5.84
N PRO A 434 -5.76 -4.20 5.68
CA PRO A 434 -7.01 -3.51 6.00
C PRO A 434 -8.12 -3.69 4.95
N TYR A 435 -8.32 -4.90 4.45
CA TYR A 435 -9.38 -5.18 3.48
C TYR A 435 -10.75 -5.27 4.15
N LEU A 436 -11.78 -4.95 3.38
CA LEU A 436 -13.17 -5.11 3.76
C LEU A 436 -13.56 -6.55 3.44
N ALA A 437 -13.63 -7.46 4.41
CA ALA A 437 -14.15 -8.83 4.25
C ALA A 437 -15.68 -8.86 4.26
N SER A 438 -16.28 -7.89 4.92
CA SER A 438 -17.71 -7.59 4.87
C SER A 438 -17.93 -6.09 5.00
N ILE A 439 -19.13 -5.63 4.64
CA ILE A 439 -19.58 -4.24 4.80
C ILE A 439 -20.92 -4.28 5.54
N ASN A 440 -21.08 -3.43 6.57
CA ASN A 440 -22.33 -3.21 7.30
C ASN A 440 -22.53 -1.70 7.42
N ASN A 441 -23.39 -1.12 6.58
CA ASN A 441 -23.80 0.27 6.74
C ASN A 441 -24.85 0.39 7.84
N LEU A 442 -24.77 1.44 8.64
CA LEU A 442 -25.82 1.76 9.61
C LEU A 442 -26.95 2.52 8.91
N SER A 443 -28.19 2.14 9.22
CA SER A 443 -29.40 2.86 8.80
C SER A 443 -29.40 4.34 9.23
N SER A 444 -28.69 4.65 10.32
CA SER A 444 -28.36 6.01 10.73
C SER A 444 -26.99 6.06 11.42
N ALA A 445 -26.23 7.13 11.16
CA ALA A 445 -24.95 7.33 11.81
C ALA A 445 -25.13 7.52 13.34
N VAL A 446 -24.25 6.90 14.11
CA VAL A 446 -24.22 6.99 15.57
C VAL A 446 -22.95 7.73 16.01
N VAL A 447 -22.96 8.31 17.21
CA VAL A 447 -21.81 9.05 17.75
C VAL A 447 -21.35 8.42 19.05
N LYS A 448 -20.08 8.02 19.07
CA LYS A 448 -19.37 7.56 20.25
C LYS A 448 -18.61 8.71 20.91
N THR A 449 -18.96 8.98 22.16
CA THR A 449 -18.42 10.06 22.99
C THR A 449 -17.70 9.52 24.23
N VAL A 450 -16.96 10.39 24.93
CA VAL A 450 -16.12 10.04 26.08
C VAL A 450 -16.89 9.64 27.35
N ASP A 451 -18.19 9.87 27.38
CA ASP A 451 -19.15 9.48 28.43
C ASP A 451 -19.80 8.12 28.16
N LYS A 452 -19.41 7.41 27.09
CA LYS A 452 -19.98 6.11 26.73
C LYS A 452 -18.90 5.06 26.62
N THR A 453 -19.17 3.82 26.98
CA THR A 453 -18.44 2.66 26.43
C THR A 453 -19.11 2.20 25.14
N MET A 454 -18.40 1.44 24.31
CA MET A 454 -19.00 0.79 23.14
C MET A 454 -18.66 -0.70 23.13
N LYS A 455 -19.67 -1.54 22.90
CA LYS A 455 -19.52 -2.98 22.70
C LYS A 455 -20.08 -3.34 21.34
N ILE A 456 -19.29 -4.03 20.53
CA ILE A 456 -19.71 -4.53 19.22
C ILE A 456 -19.75 -6.05 19.29
N THR A 457 -20.93 -6.63 19.12
CA THR A 457 -21.11 -8.06 18.94
C THR A 457 -21.38 -8.34 17.49
N TYR A 458 -20.57 -9.20 16.87
CA TYR A 458 -20.74 -9.60 15.48
C TYR A 458 -20.82 -11.12 15.40
N THR A 459 -21.92 -11.66 14.89
CA THR A 459 -22.07 -13.09 14.62
C THR A 459 -21.97 -13.31 13.13
N LEU A 460 -20.98 -14.06 12.67
CA LEU A 460 -20.79 -14.43 11.26
C LEU A 460 -20.97 -15.94 11.11
N THR A 461 -21.89 -16.37 10.25
CA THR A 461 -22.28 -17.78 10.05
C THR A 461 -22.29 -18.17 8.58
N GLU A 462 -22.05 -19.44 8.33
CA GLU A 462 -22.19 -20.07 7.02
C GLU A 462 -23.66 -20.40 6.76
N GLU A 463 -24.17 -20.01 5.58
CA GLU A 463 -25.45 -20.52 5.09
C GLU A 463 -25.29 -22.01 4.77
N THR A 464 -26.24 -22.83 5.25
CA THR A 464 -26.29 -24.24 4.89
C THR A 464 -26.53 -24.34 3.39
N ALA A 465 -25.65 -25.04 2.66
CA ALA A 465 -25.88 -25.29 1.24
C ALA A 465 -27.25 -25.95 1.06
N VAL A 466 -28.15 -25.31 0.31
CA VAL A 466 -29.38 -25.96 -0.14
C VAL A 466 -28.93 -27.01 -1.16
N THR A 467 -28.83 -28.26 -0.70
CA THR A 467 -28.48 -29.43 -1.52
C THR A 467 -29.53 -29.73 -2.57
#